data_AF-B5CMM7-F1
#
_entry.id   AF-B5CMM7-F1
#
_cell.length_a   1.000
_cell.length_b   1.000
_cell.length_c   1.000
_cell.angle_alpha   90.00
_cell.angle_beta   90.00
_cell.angle_gamma   90.00
#
_symmetry.space_group_name_H-M   'P 1'
#
loop_
_entity.id
_entity.type
_entity.pdbx_description
1 polymer ?
#
loop_
_entity_poly.entity_id
_entity_poly.type
_entity_poly.pdbx_seq_one_letter_code
_entity_poly.pdbx_strand_id
1 'polypeptide(L)'
;MIAEKIEKIHTESPDKGYRRIRDDLERYHGIKVNDKRVLRICRKKDIKSTIKYTNNGCTRQAANPQFVAENILNREFYADAPNEKWLTDVTEFKSFISRSSLFFLN
;
A
#
# COMPACT_ATOMS: atom_id res chain seq x y z
N MET A 1 0.54 -27.43 -20.46
CA MET A 1 -0.68 -26.57 -20.32
C MET A 1 -0.31 -25.18 -19.80
N ILE A 2 -1.16 -24.15 -19.94
CA ILE A 2 -0.89 -22.78 -19.42
C ILE A 2 -0.60 -22.77 -17.91
N ALA A 3 -1.26 -23.62 -17.14
CA ALA A 3 -1.05 -23.72 -15.70
C ALA A 3 0.38 -24.17 -15.30
N GLU A 4 0.94 -25.15 -15.99
CA GLU A 4 2.33 -25.61 -15.76
C GLU A 4 3.34 -24.51 -16.07
N LYS A 5 3.08 -23.70 -17.11
CA LYS A 5 3.94 -22.57 -17.47
C LYS A 5 3.90 -21.48 -16.40
N ILE A 6 2.70 -21.19 -15.87
CA ILE A 6 2.49 -20.26 -14.75
C ILE A 6 3.26 -20.71 -13.52
N GLU A 7 3.18 -22.01 -13.18
CA GLU A 7 3.93 -22.59 -12.06
C GLU A 7 5.43 -22.44 -12.26
N LYS A 8 5.94 -22.82 -13.44
CA LYS A 8 7.37 -22.70 -13.76
C LYS A 8 7.89 -21.27 -13.61
N ILE A 9 7.17 -20.28 -14.16
CA ILE A 9 7.55 -18.85 -14.05
C ILE A 9 7.59 -18.41 -12.58
N HIS A 10 6.62 -18.86 -11.78
CA HIS A 10 6.56 -18.50 -10.36
C HIS A 10 7.64 -19.22 -9.53
N THR A 11 7.97 -20.48 -9.85
CA THR A 11 9.07 -21.21 -9.22
C THR A 11 10.42 -20.57 -9.51
N GLU A 12 10.64 -20.10 -10.75
CA GLU A 12 11.86 -19.36 -11.13
C GLU A 12 11.94 -17.96 -10.49
N SER A 13 10.79 -17.36 -10.15
CA SER A 13 10.71 -16.02 -9.55
C SER A 13 9.49 -15.90 -8.62
N PRO A 14 9.63 -16.29 -7.34
CA PRO A 14 8.53 -16.30 -6.36
C PRO A 14 7.94 -14.92 -6.02
N ASP A 15 8.59 -13.82 -6.44
CA ASP A 15 8.05 -12.47 -6.30
C ASP A 15 6.96 -12.14 -7.33
N LYS A 16 6.88 -12.90 -8.42
CA LYS A 16 5.94 -12.63 -9.52
C LYS A 16 4.54 -13.11 -9.18
N GLY A 17 3.62 -12.14 -9.01
CA GLY A 17 2.17 -12.42 -9.02
C GLY A 17 1.58 -12.48 -10.43
N TYR A 18 0.28 -12.73 -10.52
CA TYR A 18 -0.43 -13.02 -11.78
C TYR A 18 -0.22 -11.98 -12.89
N ARG A 19 -0.07 -10.69 -12.58
CA ARG A 19 0.19 -9.63 -13.58
C ARG A 19 1.55 -9.79 -14.25
N ARG A 20 2.60 -9.99 -13.46
CA ARG A 20 3.96 -10.23 -13.97
C ARG A 20 4.05 -11.55 -14.73
N ILE A 21 3.39 -12.58 -14.21
CA ILE A 21 3.32 -13.87 -14.90
C ILE A 21 2.61 -13.73 -16.26
N ARG A 22 1.53 -12.96 -16.35
CA ARG A 22 0.86 -12.67 -17.64
C ARG A 22 1.78 -11.97 -18.62
N ASP A 23 2.52 -10.96 -18.16
CA ASP A 23 3.48 -10.25 -19.01
C ASP A 23 4.58 -11.19 -19.53
N ASP A 24 5.08 -12.09 -18.68
CA ASP A 24 6.09 -13.09 -19.05
C ASP A 24 5.55 -14.11 -20.06
N LEU A 25 4.29 -14.56 -19.87
CA LEU A 25 3.61 -15.44 -20.81
C LEU A 25 3.52 -14.81 -22.21
N GLU A 26 3.19 -13.52 -22.29
CA GLU A 26 3.08 -12.81 -23.56
C GLU A 26 4.47 -12.53 -24.18
N ARG A 27 5.42 -12.01 -23.41
CA ARG A 27 6.75 -11.60 -23.92
C ARG A 27 7.68 -12.76 -24.24
N TYR A 28 7.79 -13.74 -23.36
CA TYR A 28 8.82 -14.79 -23.44
C TYR A 28 8.29 -16.13 -23.93
N HIS A 29 6.97 -16.31 -23.93
CA HIS A 29 6.35 -17.57 -24.35
C HIS A 29 5.35 -17.40 -25.50
N GLY A 30 5.08 -16.18 -25.95
CA GLY A 30 4.16 -15.90 -27.06
C GLY A 30 2.71 -16.29 -26.75
N ILE A 31 2.35 -16.48 -25.47
CA ILE A 31 1.03 -16.93 -25.04
C ILE A 31 0.22 -15.71 -24.60
N LYS A 32 -0.66 -15.23 -25.48
CA LYS A 32 -1.59 -14.16 -25.13
C LYS A 32 -2.78 -14.71 -24.36
N VAL A 33 -2.89 -14.34 -23.08
CA VAL A 33 -3.93 -14.83 -22.18
C VAL A 33 -4.56 -13.66 -21.43
N ASN A 34 -5.89 -13.68 -21.27
CA ASN A 34 -6.59 -12.69 -20.45
C ASN A 34 -6.13 -12.77 -18.98
N ASP A 35 -5.87 -11.61 -18.38
CA ASP A 35 -5.43 -11.44 -17.00
C ASP A 35 -6.36 -12.14 -16.00
N LYS A 36 -7.68 -12.14 -16.25
CA LYS A 36 -8.67 -12.84 -15.41
C LYS A 36 -8.45 -14.36 -15.41
N ARG A 37 -8.02 -14.94 -16.54
CA ARG A 37 -7.72 -16.38 -16.64
C ARG A 37 -6.44 -16.71 -15.87
N VAL A 38 -5.39 -15.90 -16.01
CA VAL A 38 -4.14 -16.07 -15.26
C VAL A 38 -4.43 -15.94 -13.75
N LEU A 39 -5.20 -14.92 -13.34
CA LEU A 39 -5.62 -14.73 -11.95
C LEU A 39 -6.37 -15.94 -11.39
N ARG A 40 -7.33 -16.52 -12.13
CA ARG A 40 -8.07 -17.72 -11.70
C ARG A 40 -7.14 -18.92 -11.49
N ILE A 41 -6.17 -19.10 -12.38
CA ILE A 41 -5.20 -20.20 -12.26
C ILE A 41 -4.29 -19.98 -11.06
N CYS A 42 -3.72 -18.78 -10.89
CA CYS A 42 -2.88 -18.45 -9.74
C CYS A 42 -3.63 -18.69 -8.43
N ARG A 43 -4.90 -18.27 -8.31
CA ARG A 43 -5.73 -18.53 -7.12
C ARG A 43 -5.94 -20.02 -6.85
N LYS A 44 -6.20 -20.82 -7.88
CA LYS A 44 -6.36 -22.28 -7.73
C LYS A 44 -5.06 -22.99 -7.32
N LYS A 45 -3.90 -22.39 -7.59
CA LYS A 45 -2.57 -22.94 -7.29
C LYS A 45 -1.89 -22.24 -6.09
N ASP A 46 -2.63 -21.41 -5.36
CA ASP A 46 -2.15 -20.55 -4.27
C ASP A 46 -0.92 -19.69 -4.60
N ILE A 47 -0.76 -19.30 -5.88
CA ILE A 47 0.33 -18.42 -6.33
C ILE A 47 0.00 -16.98 -5.99
N LYS A 48 0.85 -16.34 -5.17
CA LYS A 48 0.69 -14.96 -4.70
C LYS A 48 1.95 -14.14 -5.03
N SER A 49 1.79 -12.83 -5.22
CA SER A 49 2.96 -11.94 -5.30
C SER A 49 3.60 -11.82 -3.93
N THR A 50 4.89 -12.09 -3.82
CA THR A 50 5.65 -11.79 -2.61
C THR A 50 5.96 -10.29 -2.55
N ILE A 51 5.71 -9.67 -1.40
CA ILE A 51 6.06 -8.26 -1.17
C ILE A 51 7.59 -8.17 -1.10
N LYS A 52 8.21 -7.56 -2.13
CA LYS A 52 9.67 -7.42 -2.22
C LYS A 52 10.24 -6.32 -1.31
N TYR A 53 9.46 -5.29 -1.04
CA TYR A 53 9.86 -4.13 -0.23
C TYR A 53 8.79 -3.85 0.82
N THR A 54 9.22 -3.68 2.06
CA THR A 54 8.37 -3.15 3.12
C THR A 54 7.99 -1.70 2.79
N ASN A 55 6.79 -1.29 3.18
CA ASN A 55 6.38 0.10 3.01
C ASN A 55 7.28 1.00 3.89
N ASN A 56 8.11 1.83 3.26
CA ASN A 56 8.95 2.82 3.94
C ASN A 56 8.19 4.13 4.24
N GLY A 57 6.86 4.07 4.43
CA GLY A 57 6.04 5.21 4.79
C GLY A 57 6.59 5.94 6.03
N CYS A 58 6.51 7.27 5.99
CA CYS A 58 6.90 8.17 7.07
C CYS A 58 5.90 8.11 8.25
N THR A 59 4.66 7.72 8.00
CA THR A 59 3.65 7.47 9.03
C THR A 59 3.97 6.17 9.77
N ARG A 60 4.87 6.25 10.74
CA ARG A 60 5.17 5.16 11.66
C ARG A 60 4.56 5.50 13.00
N GLN A 61 3.81 4.56 13.57
CA GLN A 61 3.47 4.63 14.99
C GLN A 61 4.79 4.69 15.76
N ALA A 62 5.00 5.74 16.56
CA ALA A 62 6.16 5.80 17.43
C ALA A 62 6.10 4.59 18.38
N ALA A 63 7.21 3.87 18.56
CA ALA A 63 7.23 2.68 19.41
C ALA A 63 6.91 3.02 20.88
N ASN A 64 7.27 4.22 21.32
CA ASN A 64 6.89 4.81 22.60
C ASN A 64 6.50 6.28 22.37
N PRO A 65 5.23 6.57 22.07
CA PRO A 65 4.77 7.95 21.99
C PRO A 65 4.85 8.58 23.39
N GLN A 66 5.46 9.76 23.48
CA GLN A 66 5.55 10.49 24.76
C GLN A 66 4.18 10.97 25.25
N PHE A 67 3.25 11.17 24.32
CA PHE A 67 1.86 11.51 24.58
C PHE A 67 0.98 10.96 23.46
N VAL A 68 -0.13 10.32 23.83
CA VAL A 68 -1.20 9.93 22.90
C VAL A 68 -2.41 10.76 23.28
N ALA A 69 -2.81 11.67 22.39
CA ALA A 69 -4.03 12.42 22.58
C ALA A 69 -5.23 11.47 22.46
N GLU A 70 -6.23 11.67 23.32
CA GLU A 70 -7.49 10.95 23.23
C GLU A 70 -8.20 11.27 21.91
N ASN A 71 -8.77 10.25 21.28
CA ASN A 71 -9.61 10.46 20.09
C ASN A 71 -11.02 10.88 20.51
N ILE A 72 -11.15 12.14 20.91
CA ILE A 72 -12.41 12.73 21.40
C ILE A 72 -13.51 12.69 20.32
N LEU A 73 -13.14 12.85 19.05
CA LEU A 73 -14.07 12.87 17.93
C LEU A 73 -14.65 11.51 17.59
N ASN A 74 -13.87 10.43 17.75
CA ASN A 74 -14.27 9.05 17.45
C ASN A 74 -15.06 8.85 16.14
N ARG A 75 -14.69 9.59 15.08
CA ARG A 75 -15.35 9.64 13.76
C ARG A 75 -16.78 10.21 13.75
N GLU A 76 -17.20 10.90 14.79
CA GLU A 76 -18.47 11.65 14.85
C GLU A 76 -18.28 13.09 14.33
N PHE A 77 -18.33 13.26 13.01
CA PHE A 77 -18.12 14.57 12.37
C PHE A 77 -19.35 15.47 12.33
N TYR A 78 -20.52 14.95 12.72
CA TYR A 78 -21.76 15.72 12.77
C TYR A 78 -21.83 16.61 14.03
N ALA A 79 -22.35 17.82 13.88
CA ALA A 79 -22.57 18.81 14.94
C ALA A 79 -23.94 19.48 14.73
N ASP A 80 -24.63 19.83 15.82
CA ASP A 80 -25.97 20.43 15.76
C ASP A 80 -25.90 21.95 15.53
N ALA A 81 -24.78 22.58 15.89
CA ALA A 81 -24.51 23.99 15.65
C ALA A 81 -23.07 24.24 15.15
N PRO A 82 -22.81 25.39 14.49
CA PRO A 82 -21.45 25.81 14.15
C PRO A 82 -20.57 25.94 15.40
N ASN A 83 -19.26 25.77 15.23
CA ASN A 83 -18.23 25.93 16.27
C ASN A 83 -18.25 24.92 17.43
N GLU A 84 -19.03 23.83 17.35
CA GLU A 84 -19.04 22.78 18.38
C GLU A 84 -17.87 21.79 18.23
N LYS A 85 -17.36 21.59 17.01
CA LYS A 85 -16.26 20.68 16.71
C LYS A 85 -15.25 21.38 15.80
N TRP A 86 -13.99 21.43 16.25
CA TRP A 86 -12.88 22.00 15.49
C TRP A 86 -11.84 20.91 15.25
N LEU A 87 -11.51 20.69 13.98
CA LEU A 87 -10.42 19.81 13.57
C LEU A 87 -9.39 20.69 12.87
N THR A 88 -8.22 20.82 13.47
CA THR A 88 -7.08 21.53 12.88
C THR A 88 -6.01 20.51 12.57
N ASP A 89 -5.43 20.57 11.38
CA ASP A 89 -4.26 19.78 11.04
C ASP A 89 -2.99 20.57 11.34
N VAL A 90 -1.94 19.89 11.79
CA VAL A 90 -0.62 20.50 12.01
C VAL A 90 0.28 20.11 10.86
N THR A 91 0.67 21.08 10.03
CA THR A 91 1.64 20.85 8.96
C THR A 91 3.03 21.28 9.41
N GLU A 92 3.98 20.34 9.36
CA GLU A 92 5.40 20.60 9.55
C GLU A 92 6.04 21.08 8.23
N PHE A 93 6.68 22.24 8.27
CA PHE A 93 7.50 22.75 7.18
C PHE A 93 8.98 22.78 7.59
N LYS A 94 9.82 22.19 6.74
CA LYS A 94 11.28 22.20 6.93
C LYS A 94 11.88 23.46 6.31
N SER A 95 12.35 24.38 7.15
CA SER A 95 13.08 25.56 6.67
C SER A 95 14.50 25.18 6.23
N PHE A 96 14.97 25.72 5.10
CA PHE A 96 16.35 25.54 4.66
C PHE A 96 17.34 26.44 5.40
N ILE A 97 16.83 27.47 6.09
CA ILE A 97 17.64 28.49 6.77
C ILE A 97 17.92 28.10 8.22
N SER A 98 16.99 27.37 8.86
CA SER A 98 17.09 26.93 10.25
C SER A 98 17.03 25.41 10.31
N ARG A 99 17.82 24.78 11.20
CA ARG A 99 17.69 23.35 11.52
C ARG A 99 16.41 23.02 12.30
N SER A 100 15.62 24.02 12.67
CA SER A 100 14.36 23.86 13.38
C SER A 100 13.21 23.63 12.40
N SER A 101 12.32 22.69 12.75
CA SER A 101 11.03 22.52 12.08
C SER A 101 10.07 23.63 12.48
N LEU A 102 9.31 24.15 11.51
CA LEU A 102 8.23 25.11 11.74
C LEU A 102 6.89 24.38 11.65
N PHE A 103 5.99 24.62 12.60
CA PHE A 103 4.67 23.99 12.64
C PHE A 103 3.59 25.06 12.42
N PHE A 104 2.67 24.79 11.50
CA PHE A 104 1.53 25.65 11.20
C PHE A 104 0.23 24.91 11.50
N LEU A 105 -0.73 25.62 12.09
CA LEU A 105 -2.11 25.16 12.25
C LEU A 105 -2.89 25.56 11.00
N ASN A 106 -3.51 24.60 10.31
CA ASN A 106 -4.41 24.84 9.19
C ASN A 106 -5.88 24.80 9.64
#